data_AF-A0A432FBK3-F1
#
_entry.id   AF-A0A432FBK3-F1
#
_cell.length_a   1.000
_cell.length_b   1.000
_cell.length_c   1.000
_cell.angle_alpha   90.00
_cell.angle_beta   90.00
_cell.angle_gamma   90.00
#
_symmetry.space_group_name_H-M   'P 1'
#
loop_
_entity.id
_entity.type
_entity.pdbx_description
1 polymer ?
#
loop_
_entity_poly.entity_id
_entity_poly.type
_entity_poly.pdbx_seq_one_letter_code
_entity_poly.pdbx_strand_id
1 'polypeptide(L)' 'MIDKIISLIEQNDKIAIFHHKRPDGDSISSSYGLLLALQKKYPNKKIVYLADEEYLGKYFS' A
#
# COMPACT_ATOMS: atom_id res chain seq x y z
N MET A 1 1.77 16.30 -11.40
CA MET A 1 2.01 14.83 -11.35
C MET A 1 1.35 14.22 -10.11
N ILE A 2 1.64 14.72 -8.91
CA ILE A 2 0.99 14.29 -7.66
C ILE A 2 -0.53 14.47 -7.70
N ASP A 3 -1.04 15.58 -8.24
CA ASP A 3 -2.50 15.82 -8.30
C ASP A 3 -3.26 14.75 -9.08
N LYS A 4 -2.63 14.22 -10.14
CA LYS A 4 -3.21 13.13 -10.94
C LYS A 4 -3.31 11.84 -10.12
N ILE A 5 -2.32 11.55 -9.27
CA ILE A 5 -2.32 10.39 -8.38
C ILE A 5 -3.41 10.54 -7.32
N ILE A 6 -3.51 11.74 -6.71
CA ILE A 6 -4.55 12.03 -5.71
C ILE A 6 -5.94 11.90 -6.34
N SER A 7 -6.15 12.45 -7.53
CA SER A 7 -7.42 12.35 -8.25
C SER A 7 -7.81 10.90 -8.53
N LEU A 8 -6.87 10.05 -8.95
CA LEU A 8 -7.11 8.62 -9.15
C LEU A 8 -7.46 7.91 -7.83
N ILE A 9 -6.82 8.25 -6.72
CA ILE A 9 -7.13 7.69 -5.39
C ILE A 9 -8.56 8.08 -4.97
N GLU A 10 -8.97 9.32 -5.23
CA GLU A 10 -10.31 9.80 -4.86
C GLU A 10 -11.42 9.13 -5.68
N GLN A 11 -11.18 8.94 -6.98
CA GLN A 11 -12.13 8.36 -7.93
C GLN A 11 -12.32 6.83 -7.80
N ASN A 12 -11.41 6.13 -7.13
CA ASN A 12 -11.47 4.67 -7.00
C ASN A 12 -11.76 4.24 -5.56
N ASP A 13 -12.69 3.31 -5.35
CA ASP A 13 -13.05 2.80 -4.02
C ASP A 13 -12.25 1.57 -3.57
N LYS A 14 -11.55 0.94 -4.52
CA LYS A 14 -10.72 -0.24 -4.27
C LYS A 14 -9.31 0.05 -4.75
N ILE A 15 -8.34 -0.05 -3.85
CA ILE A 15 -6.93 0.23 -4.14
C ILE A 15 -6.10 -0.93 -3.59
N ALA A 16 -5.17 -1.42 -4.42
CA ALA A 16 -4.19 -2.41 -4.01
C ALA A 16 -2.79 -1.78 -4.12
N ILE A 17 -2.00 -1.94 -3.05
CA ILE A 17 -0.61 -1.47 -2.98
C ILE A 17 0.29 -2.70 -3.06
N PHE A 18 1.36 -2.59 -3.85
CA PHE A 18 2.33 -3.66 -4.10
C PHE A 18 3.74 -3.15 -3.87
N HIS A 19 4.65 -4.08 -3.67
CA HIS A 19 6.10 -3.87 -3.65
C HIS A 19 6.80 -4.91 -4.55
N HIS A 20 8.11 -4.81 -4.71
CA HIS A 20 8.88 -5.78 -5.48
C HIS A 20 9.08 -7.10 -4.71
N LYS A 21 9.32 -8.19 -5.45
CA LYS A 21 9.37 -9.57 -4.92
C LYS A 21 10.29 -9.75 -3.72
N ARG A 22 11.47 -9.13 -3.70
CA ARG A 22 12.44 -9.19 -2.58
C ARG A 22 12.50 -7.83 -1.89
N PRO A 23 11.47 -7.45 -1.11
CA PRO A 23 11.44 -6.13 -0.52
C PRO A 23 12.56 -5.97 0.50
N ASP A 24 13.07 -4.75 0.60
CA ASP A 24 13.90 -4.30 1.71
C ASP A 24 13.05 -3.46 2.68
N GLY A 25 13.68 -2.96 3.75
CA GLY A 25 13.00 -2.15 4.74
C GLY A 25 12.36 -0.88 4.16
N ASP A 26 12.95 -0.28 3.12
CA ASP A 26 12.42 0.91 2.46
C ASP A 26 11.14 0.59 1.67
N SER A 27 11.16 -0.47 0.86
CA SER A 27 9.99 -0.85 0.06
C SER A 27 8.81 -1.26 0.94
N ILE A 28 9.07 -1.97 2.06
CA ILE A 28 8.05 -2.33 3.05
C ILE A 28 7.51 -1.07 3.72
N SER A 29 8.37 -0.23 4.28
CA SER A 29 7.95 0.94 5.04
C SER A 29 7.23 1.98 4.18
N SER A 30 7.67 2.20 2.94
CA SER A 30 7.01 3.09 1.99
C SER A 30 5.62 2.59 1.59
N SER A 31 5.50 1.29 1.25
CA SER A 31 4.22 0.71 0.82
C SER A 31 3.22 0.60 1.97
N TYR A 32 3.69 0.13 3.13
CA TYR A 32 2.87 -0.03 4.32
C TYR A 32 2.50 1.33 4.95
N GLY A 33 3.43 2.28 4.95
CA GLY A 33 3.15 3.66 5.38
C GLY A 33 2.06 4.31 4.53
N LEU A 34 2.12 4.13 3.20
CA LEU A 34 1.08 4.60 2.31
C LEU A 34 -0.28 3.91 2.57
N LEU A 35 -0.29 2.60 2.79
CA LEU A 35 -1.50 1.85 3.16
C LEU A 35 -2.18 2.49 4.38
N LEU A 36 -1.43 2.66 5.48
CA LEU A 36 -1.96 3.20 6.73
C LEU A 36 -2.47 4.64 6.55
N ALA A 37 -1.71 5.47 5.83
CA ALA A 37 -2.11 6.85 5.54
C ALA A 37 -3.43 6.91 4.76
N LEU A 38 -3.59 6.05 3.74
CA LEU A 38 -4.79 6.02 2.92
C LEU A 38 -5.99 5.43 3.66
N GLN A 39 -5.81 4.34 4.41
CA GLN A 39 -6.89 3.77 5.23
C GLN A 39 -7.39 4.76 6.30
N LYS A 40 -6.46 5.53 6.92
CA LYS A 40 -6.82 6.58 7.87
C LYS A 40 -7.59 7.72 7.22
N LYS A 41 -7.18 8.15 6.01
CA LYS A 41 -7.81 9.27 5.30
C LYS A 41 -9.15 8.88 4.67
N TYR A 42 -9.29 7.64 4.19
CA TYR A 42 -10.45 7.16 3.45
C TYR A 42 -11.03 5.89 4.10
N PRO A 43 -11.65 5.99 5.29
CA PRO A 43 -12.08 4.82 6.08
C PRO A 43 -13.12 3.93 5.39
N ASN A 44 -13.85 4.48 4.42
CA ASN A 44 -14.90 3.76 3.68
C ASN A 44 -14.37 3.05 2.43
N LYS A 45 -13.12 3.31 2.00
CA LYS A 45 -12.52 2.67 0.82
C LYS A 45 -11.87 1.35 1.20
N LYS A 46 -11.91 0.37 0.29
CA LYS A 46 -11.20 -0.91 0.46
C LYS A 46 -9.77 -0.77 -0.05
N ILE A 47 -8.83 -0.62 0.86
CA ILE A 47 -7.41 -0.46 0.54
C ILE A 47 -6.65 -1.63 1.16
N VAL A 48 -5.95 -2.39 0.33
CA VAL A 48 -5.22 -3.60 0.74
C VAL A 48 -3.76 -3.53 0.31
N TYR A 49 -2.90 -4.15 1.09
CA TYR A 49 -1.51 -4.39 0.75
C TYR A 49 -1.36 -5.85 0.34
N LEU A 50 -0.86 -6.07 -0.88
CA LEU A 50 -0.67 -7.39 -1.43
C LEU A 50 0.82 -7.66 -1.52
N ALA A 51 1.22 -8.74 -0.85
CA ALA A 51 2.59 -9.18 -0.71
C ALA A 51 2.65 -10.69 -0.84
N ASP A 52 3.79 -11.19 -1.30
CA ASP A 52 4.10 -12.61 -1.29
C ASP A 52 4.52 -13.02 0.13
N GLU A 53 3.79 -13.99 0.70
CA GLU A 53 3.98 -14.47 2.07
C GLU A 53 5.40 -15.01 2.29
N GLU A 54 6.02 -15.62 1.26
CA GLU A 54 7.39 -16.14 1.35
C GLU A 54 8.40 -15.03 1.70
N TYR A 55 8.15 -13.81 1.20
CA TYR A 55 9.07 -12.68 1.36
C TYR A 55 8.69 -11.80 2.53
N LEU A 56 7.40 -11.55 2.74
CA LEU A 56 6.94 -10.67 3.81
C LEU A 56 6.91 -11.39 5.18
N GLY A 57 6.57 -12.68 5.20
CA GLY A 57 6.48 -13.46 6.43
C GLY A 57 7.76 -13.42 7.26
N LYS A 58 8.92 -13.29 6.60
CA LYS A 58 10.25 -13.15 7.25
C LYS A 58 10.41 -11.91 8.15
N TYR A 59 9.59 -10.88 7.94
CA TYR A 59 9.67 -9.62 8.68
C TYR A 59 8.59 -9.50 9.78
N PHE A 60 7.61 -10.39 9.79
CA PHE A 60 6.46 -10.36 10.71
C PHE A 60 6.32 -11.64 11.55
N SER A 61 7.23 -12.60 11.38
CA SER A 61 7.37 -13.83 12.19
C SER A 61 8.16 -13.60 13.47
#